data_AF-A0A9E6F468-F1
#
_entry.id   AF-A0A9E6F468-F1
#
_cell.length_a   1.000
_cell.length_b   1.000
_cell.length_c   1.000
_cell.angle_alpha   90.00
_cell.angle_beta   90.00
_cell.angle_gamma   90.00
#
_symmetry.space_group_name_H-M   'P 1'
#
loop_
_entity.id
_entity.type
_entity.pdbx_description
1 polymer ?
#
loop_
_entity_poly.entity_id
_entity_poly.type
_entity_poly.pdbx_seq_one_letter_code
_entity_poly.pdbx_strand_id
1 'polypeptide(L)'
;MEPNRHIIMQQTLDVALSGSESDGMALHRRLPDLCAQRIVPAIELVLNRYTPRNGFLTIDRLEIDAGSVSLGNLERELPRLVAQALEKVLQDMPYTDRLGRAAMTDNIRHKTEPESITEAFLFFLENGTLPWSFSAGSATELESIIQKAWREAEKTGSSIRNIKMALLETLRSPTARARLIRQFTPAFLETMLGILSSEGKKISIDIREIFERADIPKNQIKRLETLMWEQVFLRVASGKALTEALLIKEIKSRLTVSDLHEGKLETLLARYWPDDLERVAGDVSSSGQSEEMREIKPYQAKEQQEAGGKSVPEKQRDQQEIGETPGKTADVPVSSSGKSDKAPHADASNIITDSSKSLGHAHPDKETG
;
A
#
# COMPACT_ATOMS: atom_id res chain seq x y z
N MET A 1 -3.89 19.35 23.27
CA MET A 1 -3.89 18.89 21.87
C MET A 1 -2.75 17.91 21.77
N GLU A 2 -3.01 16.67 21.38
CA GLU A 2 -1.91 15.74 21.13
C GLU A 2 -1.12 16.21 19.90
N PRO A 3 0.21 16.06 19.90
CA PRO A 3 1.03 16.42 18.74
C PRO A 3 0.61 15.55 17.55
N ASN A 4 0.43 16.18 16.37
CA ASN A 4 0.18 15.40 15.15
C ASN A 4 1.43 14.57 14.84
N ARG A 5 1.23 13.31 14.47
CA ARG A 5 2.33 12.42 14.10
C ARG A 5 2.74 12.70 12.67
N HIS A 6 3.98 13.14 12.48
CA HIS A 6 4.62 13.29 11.16
C HIS A 6 5.56 12.12 10.91
N ILE A 7 5.54 11.58 9.69
CA ILE A 7 6.46 10.53 9.28
C ILE A 7 7.19 11.02 8.02
N ILE A 8 8.48 11.30 8.15
CA ILE A 8 9.34 11.79 7.06
C ILE A 8 10.34 10.68 6.71
N MET A 9 10.31 10.19 5.46
CA MET A 9 11.19 9.10 5.03
C MET A 9 12.65 9.54 4.94
N GLN A 10 12.86 10.68 4.29
CA GLN A 10 14.17 11.19 3.98
C GLN A 10 14.12 12.72 3.96
N GLN A 11 15.09 13.34 4.61
CA GLN A 11 15.34 14.77 4.53
C GLN A 11 16.76 14.96 3.99
N THR A 12 16.86 15.73 2.91
CA THR A 12 18.14 16.12 2.29
C THR A 12 18.26 17.63 2.37
N LEU A 13 19.43 18.12 2.75
CA LEU A 13 19.75 19.53 2.77
C LEU A 13 20.93 19.79 1.84
N ASP A 14 20.66 20.41 0.70
CA ASP A 14 21.68 20.81 -0.26
C ASP A 14 22.15 22.22 0.06
N VAL A 15 23.46 22.38 0.28
CA VAL A 15 24.06 23.66 0.66
C VAL A 15 25.20 24.00 -0.27
N ALA A 16 25.11 25.16 -0.91
CA ALA A 16 26.22 25.78 -1.62
C ALA A 16 26.87 26.84 -0.73
N LEU A 17 28.19 26.74 -0.52
CA LEU A 17 28.95 27.68 0.29
C LEU A 17 29.96 28.43 -0.59
N SER A 18 29.89 29.76 -0.55
CA SER A 18 30.94 30.64 -1.09
C SER A 18 31.89 31.04 0.04
N GLY A 19 32.96 30.27 0.24
CA GLY A 19 33.91 30.47 1.34
C GLY A 19 35.18 29.64 1.18
N SER A 20 36.01 29.60 2.22
CA SER A 20 37.20 28.74 2.23
C SER A 20 36.80 27.27 2.44
N GLU A 21 37.69 26.34 2.04
CA GLU A 21 37.50 24.90 2.33
C GLU A 21 37.37 24.64 3.84
N SER A 22 38.12 25.38 4.66
CA SER A 22 38.03 25.31 6.12
C SER A 22 36.63 25.68 6.63
N ASP A 23 36.01 26.72 6.07
CA ASP A 23 34.64 27.11 6.41
C ASP A 23 33.64 26.02 6.00
N GLY A 24 33.85 25.40 4.83
CA GLY A 24 33.06 24.26 4.36
C GLY A 24 33.12 23.07 5.31
N MET A 25 34.31 22.72 5.79
CA MET A 25 34.50 21.62 6.76
C MET A 25 33.94 21.96 8.15
N ALA A 26 33.98 23.24 8.56
CA ALA A 26 33.34 23.68 9.79
C ALA A 26 31.80 23.62 9.69
N LEU A 27 31.25 24.03 8.54
CA LEU A 27 29.82 23.97 8.26
C LEU A 27 29.32 22.53 8.23
N HIS A 28 30.00 21.65 7.50
CA HIS A 28 29.63 20.24 7.38
C HIS A 28 29.52 19.54 8.75
N ARG A 29 30.41 19.87 9.70
CA ARG A 29 30.37 19.34 11.07
C ARG A 29 29.21 19.86 11.91
N ARG A 30 28.70 21.06 11.63
CA ARG A 30 27.62 21.73 12.38
C ARG A 30 26.22 21.40 11.84
N LEU A 31 26.11 21.14 10.53
CA LEU A 31 24.83 20.93 9.88
C LEU A 31 23.99 19.79 10.49
N PRO A 32 24.54 18.61 10.85
CA PRO A 32 23.74 17.54 11.44
C PRO A 32 23.01 17.96 12.72
N ASP A 33 23.71 18.64 13.63
CA ASP A 33 23.13 19.14 14.88
C ASP A 33 22.11 20.26 14.61
N LEU A 34 22.41 21.18 13.68
CA LEU A 34 21.47 22.23 13.30
C LEU A 34 20.18 21.65 12.69
N CYS A 35 20.31 20.63 11.86
CA CYS A 35 19.19 19.90 11.28
C CYS A 35 18.32 19.27 12.38
N ALA A 36 18.91 18.46 13.24
CA ALA A 36 18.18 17.72 14.28
C ALA A 36 17.57 18.64 15.35
N GLN A 37 18.30 19.65 15.80
CA GLN A 37 17.89 20.45 16.97
C GLN A 37 17.05 21.67 16.62
N ARG A 38 17.11 22.18 15.38
CA ARG A 38 16.46 23.44 14.99
C ARG A 38 15.60 23.33 13.75
N ILE A 39 16.11 22.73 12.67
CA ILE A 39 15.37 22.68 11.40
C ILE A 39 14.19 21.70 11.49
N VAL A 40 14.40 20.47 12.01
CA VAL A 40 13.33 19.48 12.16
C VAL A 40 12.18 20.01 13.03
N PRO A 41 12.42 20.57 14.23
CA PRO A 41 11.34 21.19 15.02
C PRO A 41 10.61 22.33 14.31
N ALA A 42 11.32 23.13 13.50
CA ALA A 42 10.71 24.20 12.72
C ALA A 42 9.79 23.64 11.62
N ILE A 43 10.21 22.57 10.94
CA ILE A 43 9.40 21.85 9.95
C ILE A 43 8.14 21.26 10.61
N GLU A 44 8.29 20.54 11.72
CA GLU A 44 7.16 19.95 12.46
C GLU A 44 6.12 20.99 12.87
N LEU A 45 6.58 22.16 13.35
CA LEU A 45 5.71 23.24 13.75
C LEU A 45 4.88 23.78 12.57
N VAL A 46 5.45 23.85 11.37
CA VAL A 46 4.70 24.21 10.16
C VAL A 46 3.74 23.09 9.78
N LEU A 47 4.21 21.84 9.64
CA LEU A 47 3.37 20.70 9.24
C LEU A 47 2.18 20.48 10.19
N ASN A 48 2.36 20.73 11.49
CA ASN A 48 1.29 20.68 12.48
C ASN A 48 0.11 21.61 12.15
N ARG A 49 0.36 22.77 11.52
CA ARG A 49 -0.69 23.72 11.11
C ARG A 49 -1.50 23.24 9.90
N TYR A 50 -0.89 22.42 9.04
CA TYR A 50 -1.48 21.96 7.78
C TYR A 50 -2.05 20.53 7.86
N THR A 51 -1.83 19.83 8.97
CA THR A 51 -2.35 18.48 9.14
C THR A 51 -3.88 18.52 9.33
N PRO A 52 -4.67 17.79 8.51
CA PRO A 52 -6.11 17.74 8.67
C PRO A 52 -6.47 17.06 10.00
N ARG A 53 -7.57 17.51 10.64
CA ARG A 53 -8.03 16.94 11.92
C ARG A 53 -8.41 15.45 11.81
N ASN A 54 -8.94 15.05 10.65
CA ASN A 54 -9.48 13.71 10.40
C ASN A 54 -8.89 13.12 9.12
N GLY A 55 -7.59 12.84 9.12
CA GLY A 55 -6.93 12.18 7.99
C GLY A 55 -5.44 12.43 7.94
N PHE A 56 -4.88 12.20 6.76
CA PHE A 56 -3.47 12.26 6.45
C PHE A 56 -3.24 13.21 5.28
N LEU A 57 -2.18 14.02 5.38
CA LEU A 57 -1.60 14.72 4.25
C LEU A 57 -0.39 13.92 3.80
N THR A 58 -0.47 13.29 2.61
CA THR A 58 0.66 12.57 2.01
C THR A 58 1.32 13.48 0.99
N ILE A 59 2.64 13.61 1.09
CA ILE A 59 3.47 14.32 0.12
C ILE A 59 4.57 13.37 -0.31
N ASP A 60 4.67 13.04 -1.60
CA ASP A 60 5.62 12.04 -2.09
C ASP A 60 7.05 12.62 -2.15
N ARG A 61 7.21 13.89 -2.56
CA ARG A 61 8.48 14.65 -2.57
C ARG A 61 8.23 16.12 -2.34
N LEU A 62 8.97 16.75 -1.44
CA LEU A 62 8.85 18.19 -1.20
C LEU A 62 10.22 18.86 -1.34
N GLU A 63 10.30 19.81 -2.25
CA GLU A 63 11.50 20.63 -2.45
C GLU A 63 11.17 22.09 -2.17
N ILE A 64 12.02 22.71 -1.37
CA ILE A 64 11.88 24.11 -0.97
C ILE A 64 13.22 24.80 -1.11
N ASP A 65 13.20 26.05 -1.57
CA ASP A 65 14.36 26.92 -1.58
C ASP A 65 14.31 27.82 -0.35
N ALA A 66 15.25 27.62 0.59
CA ALA A 66 15.39 28.44 1.79
C ALA A 66 16.16 29.75 1.55
N GLY A 67 16.64 29.99 0.32
CA GLY A 67 17.40 31.17 -0.06
C GLY A 67 18.83 31.16 0.47
N SER A 68 19.38 32.35 0.71
CA SER A 68 20.77 32.54 1.14
C SER A 68 20.86 33.11 2.55
N VAL A 69 21.84 32.64 3.33
CA VAL A 69 22.07 33.06 4.72
C VAL A 69 23.56 33.24 4.98
N SER A 70 23.91 34.26 5.76
CA SER A 70 25.30 34.46 6.18
C SER A 70 25.75 33.40 7.19
N LEU A 71 26.98 32.91 7.09
CA LEU A 71 27.50 31.86 7.98
C LEU A 71 27.46 32.24 9.47
N GLY A 72 27.61 33.52 9.79
CA GLY A 72 27.55 34.03 11.18
C GLY A 72 26.16 34.04 11.80
N ASN A 73 25.10 33.99 11.00
CA ASN A 73 23.70 33.97 11.46
C ASN A 73 22.97 32.66 11.10
N LEU A 74 23.69 31.66 10.57
CA LEU A 74 23.15 30.42 10.03
C LEU A 74 22.17 29.75 11.00
N GLU A 75 22.59 29.54 12.25
CA GLU A 75 21.80 28.84 13.28
C GLU A 75 20.49 29.55 13.60
N ARG A 76 20.46 30.88 13.48
CA ARG A 76 19.31 31.70 13.81
C ARG A 76 18.36 31.84 12.63
N GLU A 77 18.91 32.04 11.44
CA GLU A 77 18.13 32.43 10.26
C GLU A 77 17.68 31.22 9.43
N LEU A 78 18.50 30.18 9.28
CA LEU A 78 18.16 29.03 8.43
C LEU A 78 16.87 28.32 8.87
N PRO A 79 16.63 27.99 10.15
CA PRO A 79 15.37 27.36 10.57
C PRO A 79 14.14 28.23 10.25
N ARG A 80 14.28 29.56 10.39
CA ARG A 80 13.21 30.52 10.08
C ARG A 80 12.92 30.54 8.58
N LEU A 81 13.95 30.57 7.75
CA LEU A 81 13.83 30.59 6.29
C LEU A 81 13.23 29.28 5.76
N VAL A 82 13.67 28.13 6.28
CA VAL A 82 13.07 26.82 5.97
C VAL A 82 11.59 26.81 6.31
N ALA A 83 11.21 27.26 7.51
CA ALA A 83 9.82 27.31 7.93
C ALA A 83 8.97 28.22 7.02
N GLN A 84 9.49 29.38 6.63
CA GLN A 84 8.80 30.31 5.73
C GLN A 84 8.65 29.75 4.31
N ALA A 85 9.71 29.14 3.77
CA ALA A 85 9.68 28.52 2.45
C ALA A 85 8.70 27.33 2.41
N LEU A 86 8.73 26.48 3.44
CA LEU A 86 7.81 25.37 3.61
C LEU A 86 6.36 25.86 3.72
N GLU A 87 6.10 26.85 4.58
CA GLU A 87 4.77 27.41 4.75
C GLU A 87 4.24 28.01 3.46
N LYS A 88 5.06 28.76 2.72
CA LYS A 88 4.68 29.30 1.42
C LYS A 88 4.30 28.19 0.44
N VAL A 89 5.12 27.14 0.33
CA VAL A 89 4.83 26.01 -0.56
C VAL A 89 3.54 25.31 -0.16
N LEU A 90 3.26 25.13 1.14
CA LEU A 90 2.01 24.56 1.62
C LEU A 90 0.78 25.48 1.46
N GLN A 91 0.96 26.80 1.46
CA GLN A 91 -0.12 27.79 1.19
C GLN A 91 -0.48 27.86 -0.29
N ASP A 92 0.53 27.80 -1.15
CA ASP A 92 0.37 27.86 -2.60
C ASP A 92 -0.19 26.55 -3.17
N MET A 93 -0.23 25.48 -2.36
CA MET A 93 -0.90 24.24 -2.74
C MET A 93 -2.39 24.48 -2.91
N PRO A 94 -2.99 24.03 -4.03
CA PRO A 94 -4.43 24.09 -4.18
C PRO A 94 -5.03 23.25 -3.05
N TYR A 95 -5.61 23.93 -2.07
CA TYR A 95 -6.44 23.27 -1.07
C TYR A 95 -7.51 22.55 -1.88
N THR A 96 -7.46 21.21 -1.91
CA THR A 96 -8.58 20.44 -2.43
C THR A 96 -9.73 20.75 -1.51
N ASP A 97 -10.55 21.71 -1.94
CA ASP A 97 -11.78 22.08 -1.27
C ASP A 97 -12.56 20.79 -1.01
N ARG A 98 -13.31 20.77 0.10
CA ARG A 98 -14.05 19.62 0.66
C ARG A 98 -15.05 18.96 -0.30
N LEU A 99 -15.10 19.43 -1.55
CA LEU A 99 -15.91 18.98 -2.67
C LEU A 99 -15.12 18.21 -3.75
N GLY A 100 -13.83 17.92 -3.53
CA GLY A 100 -13.16 16.79 -4.19
C GLY A 100 -12.93 16.92 -5.70
N ARG A 101 -12.81 18.15 -6.24
CA ARG A 101 -12.37 18.37 -7.62
C ARG A 101 -11.46 19.58 -7.75
N ALA A 102 -10.16 19.33 -7.71
CA ALA A 102 -9.14 20.19 -8.32
C ALA A 102 -7.92 19.34 -8.71
N ALA A 103 -7.25 19.78 -9.78
CA ALA A 103 -6.20 19.06 -10.49
C ALA A 103 -5.15 18.45 -9.55
N MET A 104 -5.09 17.11 -9.54
CA MET A 104 -4.05 16.35 -8.87
C MET A 104 -2.71 16.74 -9.47
N THR A 105 -1.90 17.44 -8.69
CA THR A 105 -0.46 17.20 -8.80
C THR A 105 -0.26 15.89 -8.05
N ASP A 106 0.21 14.83 -8.74
CA ASP A 106 0.30 13.45 -8.20
C ASP A 106 1.05 13.37 -6.85
N ASN A 107 1.82 14.40 -6.56
CA ASN A 107 2.70 14.51 -5.42
C ASN A 107 2.00 14.75 -4.08
N ILE A 108 0.75 15.24 -4.04
CA ILE A 108 0.10 15.67 -2.78
C ILE A 108 -1.32 15.15 -2.69
N ARG A 109 -1.61 14.39 -1.63
CA ARG A 109 -2.89 13.69 -1.47
C ARG A 109 -3.40 13.81 -0.05
N HIS A 110 -4.63 14.28 0.09
CA HIS A 110 -5.40 14.12 1.31
C HIS A 110 -6.01 12.72 1.32
N LYS A 111 -5.77 11.97 2.40
CA LYS A 111 -6.31 10.63 2.57
C LYS A 111 -7.05 10.57 3.89
N THR A 112 -8.22 9.97 3.87
CA THR A 112 -8.86 9.53 5.11
C THR A 112 -8.07 8.35 5.70
N GLU A 113 -8.29 8.07 6.97
CA GLU A 113 -7.67 6.90 7.60
C GLU A 113 -8.02 5.58 6.92
N PRO A 114 -9.29 5.32 6.52
CA PRO A 114 -9.62 4.11 5.78
C PRO A 114 -8.94 4.00 4.40
N GLU A 115 -8.75 5.12 3.71
CA GLU A 115 -8.04 5.14 2.43
C GLU A 115 -6.56 4.81 2.62
N SER A 116 -5.90 5.44 3.58
CA SER A 116 -4.48 5.17 3.90
C SER A 116 -4.24 3.71 4.28
N ILE A 117 -5.10 3.13 5.12
CA ILE A 117 -5.04 1.71 5.51
C ILE A 117 -5.29 0.79 4.31
N THR A 118 -6.26 1.13 3.46
CA THR A 118 -6.56 0.34 2.25
C THR A 118 -5.38 0.37 1.30
N GLU A 119 -4.78 1.53 1.03
CA GLU A 119 -3.60 1.63 0.17
C GLU A 119 -2.42 0.82 0.70
N ALA A 120 -2.16 0.86 2.02
CA ALA A 120 -1.11 0.05 2.62
C ALA A 120 -1.36 -1.45 2.43
N PHE A 121 -2.62 -1.88 2.55
CA PHE A 121 -3.02 -3.26 2.28
C PHE A 121 -2.87 -3.65 0.81
N LEU A 122 -3.27 -2.79 -0.14
CA LEU A 122 -3.09 -3.03 -1.57
C LEU A 122 -1.59 -3.13 -1.92
N PHE A 123 -0.78 -2.19 -1.42
CA PHE A 123 0.66 -2.22 -1.58
C PHE A 123 1.27 -3.52 -1.05
N PHE A 124 0.80 -4.01 0.10
CA PHE A 124 1.21 -5.31 0.63
C PHE A 124 0.79 -6.47 -0.28
N LEU A 125 -0.44 -6.46 -0.79
CA LEU A 125 -0.90 -7.48 -1.72
C LEU A 125 -0.12 -7.48 -3.03
N GLU A 126 0.43 -6.36 -3.47
CA GLU A 126 1.25 -6.27 -4.68
C GLU A 126 2.71 -6.66 -4.42
N ASN A 127 3.33 -6.07 -3.39
CA ASN A 127 4.78 -6.12 -3.17
C ASN A 127 5.20 -7.16 -2.14
N GLY A 128 4.32 -7.51 -1.19
CA GLY A 128 4.60 -8.46 -0.12
C GLY A 128 5.29 -7.88 1.10
N THR A 129 5.45 -6.56 1.11
CA THR A 129 5.94 -5.78 2.24
C THR A 129 4.93 -4.67 2.53
N LEU A 130 4.83 -4.25 3.79
CA LEU A 130 4.06 -3.04 4.11
C LEU A 130 4.86 -1.80 3.65
N PRO A 131 4.18 -0.71 3.25
CA PRO A 131 4.87 0.54 2.97
C PRO A 131 5.57 1.03 4.25
N TRP A 132 6.72 1.69 4.10
CA TRP A 132 7.56 2.15 5.20
C TRP A 132 6.83 3.07 6.21
N SER A 133 5.79 3.77 5.76
CA SER A 133 4.95 4.65 6.59
C SER A 133 3.90 3.92 7.41
N PHE A 134 3.73 2.61 7.20
CA PHE A 134 2.72 1.78 7.84
C PHE A 134 3.34 0.64 8.63
N SER A 135 3.00 0.57 9.92
CA SER A 135 3.47 -0.47 10.82
C SER A 135 2.28 -1.25 11.39
N ALA A 136 2.26 -2.56 11.18
CA ALA A 136 1.44 -3.49 11.96
C ALA A 136 2.37 -4.46 12.68
N GLY A 137 2.15 -4.70 13.97
CA GLY A 137 2.97 -5.60 14.76
C GLY A 137 2.78 -7.07 14.41
N SER A 138 1.64 -7.44 13.81
CA SER A 138 1.36 -8.80 13.33
C SER A 138 0.35 -8.84 12.18
N ALA A 139 0.23 -9.99 11.50
CA ALA A 139 -0.78 -10.18 10.46
C ALA A 139 -2.23 -10.07 11.00
N THR A 140 -2.49 -10.58 12.20
CA THR A 140 -3.80 -10.48 12.85
C THR A 140 -4.13 -9.05 13.27
N GLU A 141 -3.13 -8.27 13.67
CA GLU A 141 -3.30 -6.85 13.92
C GLU A 141 -3.62 -6.09 12.63
N LEU A 142 -2.91 -6.37 11.53
CA LEU A 142 -3.22 -5.81 10.21
C LEU A 142 -4.66 -6.11 9.79
N GLU A 143 -5.13 -7.35 9.96
CA GLU A 143 -6.53 -7.74 9.71
C GLU A 143 -7.51 -6.88 10.50
N SER A 144 -7.28 -6.72 11.80
CA SER A 144 -8.14 -5.95 12.69
C SER A 144 -8.21 -4.47 12.28
N ILE A 145 -7.05 -3.88 11.94
CA ILE A 145 -6.95 -2.49 11.47
C ILE A 145 -7.75 -2.30 10.17
N ILE A 146 -7.56 -3.18 9.19
CA ILE A 146 -8.27 -3.14 7.90
C ILE A 146 -9.78 -3.28 8.10
N GLN A 147 -10.21 -4.27 8.89
CA GLN A 147 -11.63 -4.49 9.13
C GLN A 147 -12.29 -3.31 9.86
N LYS A 148 -11.60 -2.71 10.85
CA LYS A 148 -12.11 -1.53 11.55
C LYS A 148 -12.28 -0.36 10.57
N ALA A 149 -11.25 -0.11 9.76
CA ALA A 149 -11.27 0.93 8.74
C ALA A 149 -12.42 0.78 7.74
N TRP A 150 -12.63 -0.43 7.22
CA TRP A 150 -13.72 -0.68 6.26
C TRP A 150 -15.11 -0.54 6.88
N ARG A 151 -15.31 -0.99 8.12
CA ARG A 151 -16.58 -0.78 8.85
C ARG A 151 -16.87 0.70 9.08
N GLU A 152 -15.85 1.50 9.34
CA GLU A 152 -16.00 2.95 9.52
C GLU A 152 -16.27 3.68 8.19
N ALA A 153 -15.59 3.27 7.11
CA ALA A 153 -15.86 3.76 5.76
C ALA A 153 -17.32 3.49 5.34
N GLU A 154 -17.83 2.29 5.62
CA GLU A 154 -19.23 1.92 5.35
C GLU A 154 -20.22 2.81 6.11
N LYS A 155 -19.99 3.06 7.40
CA LYS A 155 -20.86 3.93 8.23
C LYS A 155 -20.89 5.38 7.76
N THR A 156 -19.75 5.89 7.31
CA THR A 156 -19.62 7.29 6.87
C THR A 156 -20.06 7.50 5.43
N GLY A 157 -20.44 6.42 4.70
CA GLY A 157 -20.71 6.46 3.27
C GLY A 157 -19.48 6.79 2.43
N SER A 158 -18.29 6.79 3.04
CA SER A 158 -17.03 7.10 2.38
C SER A 158 -16.61 5.93 1.51
N SER A 159 -16.47 6.19 0.21
CA SER A 159 -15.63 5.49 -0.78
C SER A 159 -15.51 3.95 -0.74
N ILE A 160 -16.46 3.20 -0.17
CA ILE A 160 -16.44 1.72 -0.20
C ILE A 160 -16.41 1.20 -1.65
N ARG A 161 -17.01 1.97 -2.58
CA ARG A 161 -16.91 1.73 -4.02
C ARG A 161 -15.47 1.80 -4.52
N ASN A 162 -14.70 2.80 -4.12
CA ASN A 162 -13.31 2.95 -4.55
C ASN A 162 -12.42 1.85 -3.95
N ILE A 163 -12.63 1.52 -2.67
CA ILE A 163 -11.98 0.38 -2.01
C ILE A 163 -12.26 -0.92 -2.79
N LYS A 164 -13.54 -1.18 -3.10
CA LYS A 164 -13.96 -2.35 -3.88
C LYS A 164 -13.28 -2.40 -5.25
N MET A 165 -13.28 -1.30 -6.01
CA MET A 165 -12.68 -1.26 -7.34
C MET A 165 -11.16 -1.51 -7.29
N ALA A 166 -10.45 -0.89 -6.35
CA ALA A 166 -9.01 -1.07 -6.19
C ALA A 166 -8.64 -2.50 -5.77
N LEU A 167 -9.44 -3.11 -4.88
CA LEU A 167 -9.28 -4.52 -4.51
C LEU A 167 -9.52 -5.45 -5.71
N LEU A 168 -10.59 -5.25 -6.48
CA LEU A 168 -10.87 -6.08 -7.65
C LEU A 168 -9.73 -6.03 -8.66
N GLU A 169 -9.16 -4.85 -8.92
CA GLU A 169 -8.02 -4.70 -9.82
C GLU A 169 -6.79 -5.45 -9.29
N THR A 170 -6.43 -5.23 -8.03
CA THR A 170 -5.27 -5.85 -7.39
C THR A 170 -5.36 -7.38 -7.41
N LEU A 171 -6.56 -7.92 -7.17
CA LEU A 171 -6.81 -9.36 -7.13
C LEU A 171 -6.79 -10.05 -8.50
N ARG A 172 -6.68 -9.31 -9.61
CA ARG A 172 -6.40 -9.92 -10.92
C ARG A 172 -5.00 -10.53 -10.97
N SER A 173 -4.07 -10.00 -10.18
CA SER A 173 -2.73 -10.57 -10.05
C SER A 173 -2.74 -11.93 -9.31
N PRO A 174 -2.20 -13.01 -9.90
CA PRO A 174 -2.07 -14.30 -9.22
C PRO A 174 -1.22 -14.23 -7.95
N THR A 175 -0.16 -13.42 -7.95
CA THR A 175 0.73 -13.26 -6.79
C THR A 175 0.01 -12.58 -5.63
N ALA A 176 -0.82 -11.57 -5.92
CA ALA A 176 -1.65 -10.90 -4.92
C ALA A 176 -2.67 -11.85 -4.29
N ARG A 177 -3.38 -12.65 -5.09
CA ARG A 177 -4.31 -13.67 -4.57
C ARG A 177 -3.59 -14.71 -3.72
N ALA A 178 -2.47 -15.24 -4.19
CA ALA A 178 -1.71 -16.24 -3.43
C ALA A 178 -1.22 -15.67 -2.08
N ARG A 179 -0.81 -14.40 -2.05
CA ARG A 179 -0.41 -13.70 -0.84
C ARG A 179 -1.58 -13.51 0.13
N LEU A 180 -2.72 -13.05 -0.38
CA LEU A 180 -3.96 -12.91 0.38
C LEU A 180 -4.34 -14.24 1.06
N ILE A 181 -4.35 -15.34 0.31
CA ILE A 181 -4.82 -16.63 0.81
C ILE A 181 -3.85 -17.25 1.83
N ARG A 182 -2.55 -17.03 1.67
CA ARG A 182 -1.52 -17.64 2.54
C ARG A 182 -1.33 -16.90 3.85
N GLN A 183 -1.53 -15.59 3.86
CA GLN A 183 -1.13 -14.73 5.00
C GLN A 183 -2.29 -14.25 5.85
N PHE A 184 -3.53 -14.42 5.38
CA PHE A 184 -4.72 -13.97 6.08
C PHE A 184 -5.62 -15.12 6.52
N THR A 185 -6.36 -14.89 7.59
CA THR A 185 -7.27 -15.88 8.17
C THR A 185 -8.50 -16.12 7.29
N PRO A 186 -9.10 -17.33 7.31
CA PRO A 186 -10.33 -17.60 6.57
C PRO A 186 -11.47 -16.63 6.90
N ALA A 187 -11.60 -16.21 8.17
CA ALA A 187 -12.61 -15.24 8.59
C ALA A 187 -12.40 -13.86 7.93
N PHE A 188 -11.14 -13.44 7.77
CA PHE A 188 -10.82 -12.22 7.02
C PHE A 188 -11.14 -12.36 5.53
N LEU A 189 -10.80 -13.50 4.91
CA LEU A 189 -11.12 -13.77 3.51
C LEU A 189 -12.63 -13.71 3.23
N GLU A 190 -13.46 -14.29 4.11
CA GLU A 190 -14.92 -14.19 4.02
C GLU A 190 -15.44 -12.76 4.14
N THR A 191 -14.86 -11.99 5.06
CA THR A 191 -15.25 -10.59 5.28
C THR A 191 -14.93 -9.77 4.04
N MET A 192 -13.71 -9.91 3.51
CA MET A 192 -13.28 -9.25 2.29
C MET A 192 -14.13 -9.67 1.09
N LEU A 193 -14.39 -10.97 0.94
CA LEU A 193 -15.24 -11.47 -0.12
C LEU A 193 -16.66 -10.92 -0.01
N GLY A 194 -17.21 -10.75 1.19
CA GLY A 194 -18.51 -10.10 1.41
C GLY A 194 -18.60 -8.67 0.89
N ILE A 195 -17.50 -7.91 0.95
CA ILE A 195 -17.42 -6.55 0.38
C ILE A 195 -17.42 -6.60 -1.16
N LEU A 196 -16.74 -7.60 -1.74
CA LEU A 196 -16.59 -7.74 -3.19
C LEU A 196 -17.83 -8.35 -3.85
N SER A 197 -18.39 -9.42 -3.27
CA SER A 197 -19.51 -10.20 -3.79
C SER A 197 -20.21 -10.97 -2.67
N SER A 198 -21.46 -10.59 -2.36
CA SER A 198 -22.32 -11.30 -1.40
C SER A 198 -22.61 -12.74 -1.86
N GLU A 199 -22.84 -12.93 -3.16
CA GLU A 199 -23.00 -14.25 -3.79
C GLU A 199 -21.75 -15.10 -3.61
N GLY A 200 -20.57 -14.54 -3.87
CA GLY A 200 -19.31 -15.26 -3.69
C GLY A 200 -19.09 -15.67 -2.24
N LYS A 201 -19.41 -14.79 -1.29
CA LYS A 201 -19.36 -15.12 0.13
C LYS A 201 -20.26 -16.31 0.46
N LYS A 202 -21.52 -16.28 0.01
CA LYS A 202 -22.48 -17.38 0.24
C LYS A 202 -21.93 -18.70 -0.30
N ILE A 203 -21.53 -18.73 -1.58
CA ILE A 203 -20.98 -19.93 -2.23
C ILE A 203 -19.75 -20.45 -1.48
N SER A 204 -18.86 -19.57 -1.01
CA SER A 204 -17.67 -19.98 -0.26
C SER A 204 -17.99 -20.62 1.10
N ILE A 205 -19.04 -20.13 1.77
CA ILE A 205 -19.51 -20.70 3.05
C ILE A 205 -20.14 -22.08 2.78
N ASP A 206 -21.04 -22.17 1.80
CA ASP A 206 -21.75 -23.40 1.46
C ASP A 206 -20.77 -24.54 1.09
N ILE A 207 -19.74 -24.26 0.30
CA ILE A 207 -18.70 -25.23 -0.05
C ILE A 207 -17.85 -25.63 1.17
N ARG A 208 -17.47 -24.67 2.01
CA ARG A 208 -16.63 -24.98 3.18
C ARG A 208 -17.38 -25.84 4.20
N GLU A 209 -18.67 -25.60 4.43
CA GLU A 209 -19.48 -26.47 5.30
C GLU A 209 -19.48 -27.93 4.81
N ILE A 210 -19.44 -28.15 3.50
CA ILE A 210 -19.32 -29.50 2.93
C ILE A 210 -17.94 -30.09 3.20
N PHE A 211 -16.87 -29.31 3.04
CA PHE A 211 -15.51 -29.76 3.36
C PHE A 211 -15.32 -30.08 4.85
N GLU A 212 -15.94 -29.32 5.75
CA GLU A 212 -15.88 -29.55 7.19
C GLU A 212 -16.62 -30.82 7.63
N ARG A 213 -17.70 -31.19 6.93
CA ARG A 213 -18.48 -32.42 7.20
C ARG A 213 -17.88 -33.67 6.53
N ALA A 214 -16.91 -33.49 5.64
CA ALA A 214 -16.32 -34.57 4.88
C ALA A 214 -15.27 -35.34 5.70
N ASP A 215 -15.31 -36.68 5.63
CA ASP A 215 -14.29 -37.56 6.23
C ASP A 215 -13.03 -37.65 5.34
N ILE A 216 -12.39 -36.51 5.08
CA ILE A 216 -11.16 -36.41 4.29
C ILE A 216 -9.99 -35.88 5.13
N PRO A 217 -8.75 -36.28 4.83
CA PRO A 217 -7.58 -35.80 5.55
C PRO A 217 -7.44 -34.27 5.55
N LYS A 218 -7.00 -33.70 6.68
CA LYS A 218 -6.89 -32.25 6.89
C LYS A 218 -6.00 -31.54 5.86
N ASN A 219 -4.96 -32.21 5.36
CA ASN A 219 -4.09 -31.67 4.31
C ASN A 219 -4.83 -31.51 2.98
N GLN A 220 -5.73 -32.43 2.64
CA GLN A 220 -6.58 -32.32 1.45
C GLN A 220 -7.62 -31.21 1.62
N ILE A 221 -8.26 -31.11 2.79
CA ILE A 221 -9.17 -29.99 3.11
C ILE A 221 -8.46 -28.65 2.89
N LYS A 222 -7.29 -28.46 3.50
CA LYS A 222 -6.51 -27.23 3.35
C LYS A 222 -6.14 -26.93 1.89
N ARG A 223 -5.82 -27.97 1.11
CA ARG A 223 -5.53 -27.84 -0.33
C ARG A 223 -6.77 -27.40 -1.12
N LEU A 224 -7.92 -28.01 -0.86
CA LEU A 224 -9.20 -27.66 -1.48
C LEU A 224 -9.63 -26.24 -1.11
N GLU A 225 -9.51 -25.85 0.16
CA GLU A 225 -9.79 -24.49 0.61
C GLU A 225 -8.90 -23.47 -0.11
N THR A 226 -7.60 -23.78 -0.25
CA THR A 226 -6.66 -22.90 -0.97
C THR A 226 -7.10 -22.72 -2.44
N LEU A 227 -7.46 -23.81 -3.13
CA LEU A 227 -7.93 -23.77 -4.51
C LEU A 227 -9.27 -23.04 -4.63
N MET A 228 -10.19 -23.27 -3.69
CA MET A 228 -11.48 -22.60 -3.61
C MET A 228 -11.31 -21.09 -3.49
N TRP A 229 -10.54 -20.62 -2.51
CA TRP A 229 -10.28 -19.19 -2.35
C TRP A 229 -9.64 -18.57 -3.60
N GLU A 230 -8.67 -19.27 -4.20
CA GLU A 230 -8.01 -18.78 -5.41
C GLU A 230 -9.00 -18.58 -6.55
N GLN A 231 -9.88 -19.55 -6.78
CA GLN A 231 -10.86 -19.51 -7.86
C GLN A 231 -11.99 -18.50 -7.59
N VAL A 232 -12.48 -18.42 -6.36
CA VAL A 232 -13.51 -17.44 -5.97
C VAL A 232 -13.00 -16.02 -6.20
N PHE A 233 -11.82 -15.68 -5.66
CA PHE A 233 -11.25 -14.34 -5.85
C PHE A 233 -10.92 -14.06 -7.31
N LEU A 234 -10.41 -15.04 -8.07
CA LEU A 234 -10.14 -14.88 -9.49
C LEU A 234 -11.42 -14.53 -10.27
N ARG A 235 -12.51 -15.29 -10.07
CA ARG A 235 -13.78 -15.07 -10.78
C ARG A 235 -14.41 -13.74 -10.42
N VAL A 236 -14.45 -13.41 -9.12
CA VAL A 236 -14.96 -12.12 -8.63
C VAL A 236 -14.15 -10.95 -9.19
N ALA A 237 -12.82 -11.01 -9.14
CA ALA A 237 -11.93 -9.98 -9.71
C ALA A 237 -12.04 -9.83 -11.24
N SER A 238 -12.40 -10.92 -11.92
CA SER A 238 -12.61 -10.94 -13.38
C SER A 238 -14.04 -10.52 -13.79
N GLY A 239 -14.95 -10.27 -12.84
CA GLY A 239 -16.35 -10.02 -13.13
C GLY A 239 -17.05 -11.19 -13.82
N LYS A 240 -16.54 -12.42 -13.66
CA LYS A 240 -17.11 -13.63 -14.26
C LYS A 240 -18.20 -14.19 -13.36
N ALA A 241 -19.20 -14.83 -13.98
CA ALA A 241 -20.22 -15.57 -13.25
C ALA A 241 -19.59 -16.58 -12.28
N LEU A 242 -20.15 -16.63 -11.08
CA LEU A 242 -19.69 -17.48 -9.99
C LEU A 242 -20.85 -18.37 -9.56
N THR A 243 -20.72 -19.67 -9.84
CA THR A 243 -21.64 -20.70 -9.35
C THR A 243 -20.83 -21.79 -8.68
N GLU A 244 -21.44 -22.54 -7.76
CA GLU A 244 -20.80 -23.70 -7.12
C GLU A 244 -20.28 -24.70 -8.16
N ALA A 245 -21.10 -25.07 -9.15
CA ALA A 245 -20.73 -26.02 -10.19
C ALA A 245 -19.49 -25.56 -10.98
N LEU A 246 -19.43 -24.30 -11.39
CA LEU A 246 -18.27 -23.74 -12.11
C LEU A 246 -17.03 -23.73 -11.23
N LEU A 247 -17.18 -23.36 -9.96
CA LEU A 247 -16.07 -23.31 -9.02
C LEU A 247 -15.48 -24.71 -8.77
N ILE A 248 -16.35 -25.70 -8.54
CA ILE A 248 -15.93 -27.09 -8.31
C ILE A 248 -15.30 -27.70 -9.56
N LYS A 249 -15.81 -27.38 -10.76
CA LYS A 249 -15.18 -27.78 -12.03
C LYS A 249 -13.75 -27.27 -12.15
N GLU A 250 -13.51 -26.00 -11.85
CA GLU A 250 -12.17 -25.41 -11.89
C GLU A 250 -11.26 -26.04 -10.83
N ILE A 251 -11.77 -26.29 -9.62
CA ILE A 251 -11.02 -26.97 -8.56
C ILE A 251 -10.63 -28.38 -9.01
N LYS A 252 -11.58 -29.17 -9.52
CA LYS A 252 -11.35 -30.52 -10.07
C LYS A 252 -10.23 -30.52 -11.11
N SER A 253 -10.23 -29.56 -12.04
CA SER A 253 -9.22 -29.45 -13.10
C SER A 253 -7.78 -29.18 -12.59
N ARG A 254 -7.65 -28.66 -11.36
CA ARG A 254 -6.37 -28.32 -10.73
C ARG A 254 -5.90 -29.35 -9.71
N LEU A 255 -6.72 -30.35 -9.40
CA LEU A 255 -6.33 -31.47 -8.55
C LEU A 255 -5.35 -32.36 -9.32
N THR A 256 -4.30 -32.79 -8.65
CA THR A 256 -3.34 -33.74 -9.20
C THR A 256 -3.87 -35.17 -9.06
N VAL A 257 -3.28 -36.09 -9.81
CA VAL A 257 -3.56 -37.53 -9.67
C VAL A 257 -3.33 -38.01 -8.24
N SER A 258 -2.34 -37.44 -7.53
CA SER A 258 -2.07 -37.75 -6.13
C SER A 258 -3.17 -37.28 -5.19
N ASP A 259 -3.86 -36.18 -5.50
CA ASP A 259 -4.99 -35.69 -4.70
C ASP A 259 -6.21 -36.62 -4.84
N LEU A 260 -6.36 -37.27 -5.99
CA LEU A 260 -7.48 -38.17 -6.30
C LEU A 260 -7.24 -39.61 -5.83
N HIS A 261 -5.98 -40.05 -5.69
CA HIS A 261 -5.61 -41.44 -5.39
C HIS A 261 -6.14 -42.00 -4.06
N GLU A 262 -6.62 -41.15 -3.15
CA GLU A 262 -7.21 -41.62 -1.89
C GLU A 262 -8.70 -41.99 -2.00
N GLY A 263 -9.34 -41.82 -3.17
CA GLY A 263 -10.70 -42.28 -3.50
C GLY A 263 -11.85 -41.58 -2.74
N LYS A 264 -11.62 -41.16 -1.50
CA LYS A 264 -12.57 -40.42 -0.66
C LYS A 264 -12.91 -39.05 -1.26
N LEU A 265 -11.92 -38.36 -1.82
CA LEU A 265 -12.12 -37.05 -2.42
C LEU A 265 -12.96 -37.12 -3.70
N GLU A 266 -12.66 -38.07 -4.59
CA GLU A 266 -13.44 -38.28 -5.80
C GLU A 266 -14.89 -38.66 -5.47
N THR A 267 -15.09 -39.55 -4.49
CA THR A 267 -16.41 -39.95 -3.99
C THR A 267 -17.17 -38.76 -3.41
N LEU A 268 -16.48 -37.88 -2.64
CA LEU A 268 -17.08 -36.66 -2.09
C LEU A 268 -17.54 -35.73 -3.22
N LEU A 269 -16.66 -35.45 -4.17
CA LEU A 269 -16.95 -34.54 -5.28
C LEU A 269 -18.09 -35.08 -6.14
N ALA A 270 -18.13 -36.37 -6.43
CA ALA A 270 -19.24 -37.00 -7.15
C ALA A 270 -20.56 -36.97 -6.36
N ARG A 271 -20.50 -37.11 -5.02
CA ARG A 271 -21.68 -37.11 -4.15
C ARG A 271 -22.35 -35.74 -4.05
N TYR A 272 -21.57 -34.68 -3.89
CA TYR A 272 -22.09 -33.33 -3.66
C TYR A 272 -22.20 -32.52 -4.96
N TRP A 273 -21.35 -32.80 -5.95
CA TRP A 273 -21.34 -32.11 -7.24
C TRP A 273 -21.18 -33.09 -8.42
N PRO A 274 -22.24 -33.87 -8.73
CA PRO A 274 -22.25 -34.75 -9.89
C PRO A 274 -22.08 -33.95 -11.18
N ASP A 275 -21.40 -34.53 -12.17
CA ASP A 275 -21.03 -33.85 -13.42
C ASP A 275 -22.24 -33.37 -14.25
N ASP A 276 -23.44 -33.89 -13.98
CA ASP A 276 -24.69 -33.49 -14.60
C ASP A 276 -25.21 -32.09 -14.17
N LEU A 277 -24.69 -31.51 -13.09
CA LEU A 277 -25.06 -30.15 -12.65
C LEU A 277 -24.78 -29.07 -13.71
N GLU A 278 -23.88 -29.33 -14.65
CA GLU A 278 -23.54 -28.41 -15.74
C GLU A 278 -24.72 -28.13 -16.68
N ARG A 279 -25.65 -29.07 -16.85
CA ARG A 279 -26.82 -28.89 -17.72
C ARG A 279 -27.79 -27.85 -17.19
N VAL A 280 -27.90 -27.71 -15.86
CA VAL A 280 -28.87 -26.81 -15.22
C VAL A 280 -28.35 -25.37 -15.14
N ALA A 281 -27.03 -25.18 -14.98
CA ALA A 281 -26.44 -23.84 -14.87
C ALA A 281 -26.40 -23.07 -16.21
N GLY A 282 -26.35 -23.78 -17.36
CA GLY A 282 -26.36 -23.18 -18.68
C GLY A 282 -27.68 -22.48 -19.05
N ASP A 283 -28.81 -22.98 -18.55
CA ASP A 283 -30.13 -22.43 -18.86
C ASP A 283 -30.43 -21.13 -18.09
N VAL A 284 -29.85 -20.93 -16.90
CA VAL A 284 -30.11 -19.75 -16.06
C VAL A 284 -29.45 -18.48 -16.60
N SER A 285 -28.35 -18.60 -17.36
CA SER A 285 -27.70 -17.42 -17.99
C SER A 285 -28.46 -16.89 -19.22
N SER A 286 -29.48 -17.59 -19.69
CA SER A 286 -30.30 -17.22 -20.86
C SER A 286 -31.59 -16.46 -20.49
N SER A 287 -32.02 -16.48 -19.22
CA SER A 287 -33.35 -15.99 -18.82
C SER A 287 -33.37 -14.74 -17.93
N GLY A 288 -32.27 -13.98 -17.83
CA GLY A 288 -32.14 -12.91 -16.83
C GLY A 288 -31.43 -11.64 -17.30
N GLN A 289 -31.80 -11.07 -18.44
CA GLN A 289 -31.47 -9.69 -18.78
C GLN A 289 -32.66 -8.98 -19.42
N SER A 290 -33.65 -8.63 -18.59
CA SER A 290 -34.69 -7.66 -18.93
C SER A 290 -35.20 -7.01 -17.64
N GLU A 291 -34.47 -6.02 -17.11
CA GLU A 291 -35.08 -4.83 -16.48
C GLU A 291 -34.03 -3.78 -16.11
N GLU A 292 -34.34 -2.53 -16.49
CA GLU A 292 -33.65 -1.26 -16.19
C GLU A 292 -32.28 -0.96 -16.81
N MET A 293 -32.29 -0.71 -18.12
CA MET A 293 -31.35 0.24 -18.74
C MET A 293 -32.13 1.45 -19.26
N ARG A 294 -32.19 2.51 -18.44
CA ARG A 294 -32.71 3.82 -18.88
C ARG A 294 -31.74 4.42 -19.88
N GLU A 295 -32.30 4.67 -21.05
CA GLU A 295 -31.82 5.34 -22.24
C GLU A 295 -31.01 6.62 -21.96
N ILE A 296 -29.70 6.59 -22.26
CA ILE A 296 -28.88 7.80 -22.45
C ILE A 296 -28.60 7.91 -23.94
N LYS A 297 -29.21 8.92 -24.58
CA LYS A 297 -29.00 9.26 -25.99
C LYS A 297 -27.55 9.67 -26.24
N PRO A 298 -26.92 9.26 -27.37
CA PRO A 298 -25.60 9.74 -27.73
C PRO A 298 -25.68 11.18 -28.27
N TYR A 299 -24.83 12.03 -27.71
CA TYR A 299 -24.59 13.41 -28.14
C TYR A 299 -23.70 13.40 -29.38
N GLN A 300 -24.16 14.04 -30.47
CA GLN A 300 -23.41 14.16 -31.72
C GLN A 300 -22.24 15.15 -31.58
N ALA A 301 -21.03 14.71 -31.93
CA ALA A 301 -19.87 15.55 -32.09
C ALA A 301 -19.94 16.29 -33.44
N LYS A 302 -19.83 17.62 -33.41
CA LYS A 302 -19.65 18.45 -34.61
C LYS A 302 -18.20 18.43 -35.06
N GLU A 303 -18.04 18.21 -36.35
CA GLU A 303 -16.84 18.46 -37.15
C GLU A 303 -16.31 19.89 -36.95
N GLN A 304 -14.99 20.01 -36.82
CA GLN A 304 -14.25 21.22 -37.13
C GLN A 304 -13.16 20.84 -38.13
N GLN A 305 -13.26 21.39 -39.34
CA GLN A 305 -12.22 21.39 -40.36
C GLN A 305 -11.60 22.79 -40.46
N GLU A 306 -10.27 22.77 -40.57
CA GLU A 306 -9.38 23.67 -41.33
C GLU A 306 -9.20 25.13 -40.90
N ALA A 307 -7.94 25.54 -40.64
CA ALA A 307 -7.06 26.11 -41.67
C ALA A 307 -5.75 26.70 -41.12
N GLY A 308 -4.64 26.48 -41.85
CA GLY A 308 -3.41 27.31 -41.86
C GLY A 308 -2.38 26.94 -40.78
N GLY A 309 -1.15 26.51 -41.08
CA GLY A 309 -0.28 26.78 -42.23
C GLY A 309 0.77 27.83 -41.84
N LYS A 310 2.00 27.41 -41.54
CA LYS A 310 3.27 28.07 -41.95
C LYS A 310 4.52 27.37 -41.39
N SER A 311 5.22 26.76 -42.32
CA SER A 311 6.68 26.56 -42.48
C SER A 311 7.63 27.54 -41.77
N VAL A 312 8.70 27.00 -41.17
CA VAL A 312 10.03 27.62 -40.96
C VAL A 312 11.12 26.52 -41.02
N PRO A 313 12.33 26.77 -41.58
CA PRO A 313 13.20 25.72 -42.11
C PRO A 313 14.27 25.21 -41.15
N GLU A 314 14.62 23.95 -41.34
CA GLU A 314 15.67 23.19 -40.67
C GLU A 314 17.03 23.46 -41.33
N LYS A 315 17.99 23.96 -40.54
CA LYS A 315 19.37 24.22 -40.96
C LYS A 315 20.27 23.07 -40.56
N GLN A 316 20.87 22.47 -41.58
CA GLN A 316 22.03 21.60 -41.53
C GLN A 316 23.21 22.24 -40.77
N ARG A 317 23.93 21.42 -39.99
CA ARG A 317 25.34 21.64 -39.64
C ARG A 317 26.03 20.31 -39.32
N ASP A 318 26.94 19.92 -40.22
CA ASP A 318 28.30 19.41 -40.03
C ASP A 318 28.59 18.59 -38.76
N GLN A 319 28.81 17.27 -38.85
CA GLN A 319 30.11 16.63 -39.16
C GLN A 319 31.32 17.24 -38.43
N GLN A 320 31.84 16.52 -37.44
CA GLN A 320 33.29 16.37 -37.30
C GLN A 320 33.66 15.08 -36.55
N GLU A 321 34.28 14.17 -37.30
CA GLU A 321 35.15 13.09 -36.83
C GLU A 321 36.36 13.68 -36.10
N ILE A 322 36.79 13.07 -34.99
CA ILE A 322 38.21 12.83 -34.70
C ILE A 322 38.32 11.49 -33.98
N GLY A 323 39.10 10.58 -34.55
CA GLY A 323 39.42 9.28 -34.00
C GLY A 323 40.64 9.26 -33.07
N GLU A 324 41.07 8.02 -32.81
CA GLU A 324 42.36 7.59 -32.26
C GLU A 324 42.46 7.30 -30.74
N THR A 325 42.30 6.01 -30.44
CA THR A 325 43.05 5.18 -29.47
C THR A 325 44.57 5.23 -29.77
N PRO A 326 45.55 4.83 -28.89
CA PRO A 326 45.56 3.55 -28.16
C PRO A 326 46.40 3.44 -26.84
N GLY A 327 46.34 2.26 -26.20
CA GLY A 327 47.32 1.76 -25.20
C GLY A 327 46.59 1.09 -24.01
N LYS A 328 46.40 -0.23 -23.89
CA LYS A 328 47.28 -1.42 -23.92
C LYS A 328 48.28 -1.50 -22.75
N THR A 329 48.29 -2.68 -22.10
CA THR A 329 49.19 -3.23 -21.04
C THR A 329 48.77 -2.93 -19.59
N ALA A 330 48.78 -3.86 -18.63
CA ALA A 330 49.10 -5.29 -18.58
C ALA A 330 48.52 -5.91 -17.30
N ASP A 331 48.26 -7.21 -17.36
CA ASP A 331 48.08 -8.13 -16.23
C ASP A 331 49.32 -8.17 -15.33
N VAL A 332 49.13 -8.19 -14.00
CA VAL A 332 49.93 -9.02 -13.06
C VAL A 332 49.04 -9.40 -11.85
N PRO A 333 49.02 -10.67 -11.43
CA PRO A 333 48.32 -11.14 -10.23
C PRO A 333 49.23 -11.10 -8.99
N VAL A 334 48.65 -10.87 -7.81
CA VAL A 334 49.32 -11.16 -6.53
C VAL A 334 48.39 -12.00 -5.66
N SER A 335 48.94 -13.14 -5.24
CA SER A 335 48.36 -14.15 -4.37
C SER A 335 48.43 -13.76 -2.89
N SER A 336 47.37 -14.14 -2.17
CA SER A 336 47.37 -14.92 -0.90
C SER A 336 48.04 -14.39 0.38
N SER A 337 47.32 -14.70 1.47
CA SER A 337 47.73 -14.81 2.89
C SER A 337 47.86 -13.48 3.65
N GLY A 338 47.37 -13.33 4.88
CA GLY A 338 46.71 -14.22 5.83
C GLY A 338 46.63 -13.52 7.19
N LYS A 339 45.91 -14.15 8.14
CA LYS A 339 45.85 -13.87 9.59
C LYS A 339 45.12 -12.59 10.01
N SER A 340 43.98 -12.71 10.69
CA SER A 340 43.86 -12.96 12.15
C SER A 340 44.47 -11.84 12.95
N ASP A 341 43.64 -10.94 13.48
CA ASP A 341 43.55 -10.66 14.92
C ASP A 341 42.58 -9.52 15.24
N LYS A 342 42.08 -9.56 16.48
CA LYS A 342 41.37 -8.51 17.24
C LYS A 342 39.86 -8.33 17.02
N ALA A 343 39.10 -9.04 17.85
CA ALA A 343 38.01 -8.41 18.60
C ALA A 343 38.59 -7.48 19.68
N PRO A 344 37.96 -6.33 19.94
CA PRO A 344 37.46 -6.12 21.30
C PRO A 344 36.10 -5.40 21.38
N HIS A 345 35.37 -5.75 22.44
CA HIS A 345 34.45 -4.93 23.25
C HIS A 345 33.58 -3.83 22.62
N ALA A 346 32.26 -3.99 22.73
CA ALA A 346 31.33 -3.06 23.40
C ALA A 346 29.94 -3.73 23.48
N ASP A 347 29.44 -4.10 24.65
CA ASP A 347 28.63 -3.25 25.54
C ASP A 347 27.48 -2.52 24.82
N ALA A 348 26.28 -3.07 24.96
CA ALA A 348 25.03 -2.35 24.79
C ALA A 348 24.03 -2.88 25.83
N SER A 349 24.16 -2.34 27.04
CA SER A 349 23.09 -2.26 28.01
C SER A 349 22.04 -1.26 27.49
N ASN A 350 20.78 -1.66 27.42
CA ASN A 350 19.63 -0.84 27.86
C ASN A 350 18.34 -1.66 27.71
N ILE A 351 18.07 -2.41 28.78
CA ILE A 351 16.75 -2.92 29.13
C ILE A 351 16.09 -1.81 29.95
N ILE A 352 15.06 -1.15 29.40
CA ILE A 352 14.14 -0.35 30.19
C ILE A 352 12.99 -1.27 30.58
N THR A 353 13.09 -1.86 31.77
CA THR A 353 11.96 -2.35 32.54
C THR A 353 11.52 -1.21 33.45
N ASP A 354 10.29 -0.74 33.30
CA ASP A 354 9.62 -0.03 34.39
C ASP A 354 8.38 -0.83 34.80
N SER A 355 8.37 -1.24 36.06
CA SER A 355 7.36 -2.04 36.73
C SER A 355 6.82 -1.23 37.87
N SER A 356 5.64 -0.63 37.66
CA SER A 356 4.87 0.02 38.71
C SER A 356 4.25 -1.04 39.64
N LYS A 357 4.87 -1.28 40.81
CA LYS A 357 4.21 -1.78 42.03
C LYS A 357 3.25 -0.67 42.52
N SER A 358 1.94 -0.90 42.69
CA SER A 358 1.26 -1.77 43.66
C SER A 358 1.59 -1.47 45.13
N LEU A 359 0.74 -0.60 45.72
CA LEU A 359 0.31 -0.50 47.11
C LEU A 359 -0.99 0.33 47.01
N GLY A 360 -2.19 -0.12 47.36
CA GLY A 360 -2.57 -1.05 48.41
C GLY A 360 -3.26 -0.25 49.52
N HIS A 361 -4.48 -0.66 49.88
CA HIS A 361 -5.37 -0.18 50.95
C HIS A 361 -6.33 0.96 50.59
N ALA A 362 -7.57 1.01 51.08
CA ALA A 362 -8.49 0.06 51.70
C ALA A 362 -9.83 0.81 51.84
N HIS A 363 -10.96 0.14 51.63
CA HIS A 363 -12.29 0.56 52.10
C HIS A 363 -12.28 0.58 53.65
N PRO A 364 -13.04 1.47 54.33
CA PRO A 364 -14.47 1.27 54.59
C PRO A 364 -15.29 2.58 54.44
N ASP A 365 -16.52 2.58 53.93
CA ASP A 365 -17.81 2.20 54.56
C ASP A 365 -18.38 3.25 55.54
N LYS A 366 -19.69 3.55 55.39
CA LYS A 366 -20.60 4.38 56.23
C LYS A 366 -20.47 5.91 56.12
N GLU A 367 -21.49 6.75 56.24
CA GLU A 367 -22.93 6.65 56.56
C GLU A 367 -23.54 8.05 56.32
N THR A 368 -24.85 8.11 56.08
CA THR A 368 -25.80 9.18 56.45
C THR A 368 -25.60 10.62 55.93
N GLY A 369 -26.68 11.13 55.32
CA GLY A 369 -26.91 12.56 55.08
C GLY A 369 -27.86 12.80 53.94
#